data_AF-W0DGQ1-F1
#
_entry.id   AF-W0DGQ1-F1
#
_cell.length_a   1.000
_cell.length_b   1.000
_cell.length_c   1.000
_cell.angle_alpha   90.00
_cell.angle_beta   90.00
_cell.angle_gamma   90.00
#
_symmetry.space_group_name_H-M   'P 1'
#
loop_
_entity.id
_entity.type
_entity.pdbx_description
1 polymer ?
#
loop_
_entity_poly.entity_id
_entity_poly.type
_entity_poly.pdbx_seq_one_letter_code
_entity_poly.pdbx_strand_id
1 'polypeptide(L)' 'MKRLIVKDRKLAKKLEDRLIKKGLVVALCEGEENSPLLKKAQVVIQVKNA' A
#
# COMPACT_ATOMS: atom_id res chain seq x y z
N MET A 1 8.39 -8.05 -3.86
CA MET A 1 7.42 -7.10 -3.26
C MET A 1 8.14 -5.82 -2.87
N LYS A 2 7.67 -4.65 -3.34
CA LYS A 2 8.15 -3.35 -2.86
C LYS A 2 7.24 -2.85 -1.74
N ARG A 3 7.80 -2.37 -0.63
CA ARG A 3 7.03 -1.80 0.50
C ARG A 3 7.30 -0.30 0.59
N LEU A 4 6.24 0.50 0.67
CA LEU A 4 6.26 1.96 0.79
C LEU A 4 5.61 2.33 2.13
N ILE A 5 6.33 3.05 2.98
CA ILE A 5 5.80 3.55 4.25
C ILE A 5 5.41 5.01 4.07
N VAL A 6 4.17 5.34 4.39
CA VAL A 6 3.60 6.67 4.20
C VAL A 6 3.01 7.14 5.52
N LYS A 7 3.20 8.41 5.88
CA LYS A 7 2.63 8.99 7.10
C LYS A 7 1.21 9.53 6.92
N ASP A 8 0.82 9.77 5.66
CA ASP A 8 -0.42 10.48 5.34
C ASP A 8 -1.35 9.60 4.50
N ARG A 9 -2.56 9.40 5.02
CA ARG A 9 -3.60 8.57 4.41
C ARG A 9 -4.03 9.10 3.04
N LYS A 10 -4.08 10.42 2.87
CA LYS A 10 -4.45 11.04 1.59
C LYS A 10 -3.41 10.74 0.51
N LEU A 11 -2.14 10.74 0.89
CA LEU A 11 -1.04 10.47 -0.03
C LEU A 11 -0.98 8.98 -0.39
N ALA A 12 -1.22 8.10 0.59
CA ALA A 12 -1.31 6.67 0.38
C ALA A 12 -2.38 6.30 -0.66
N LYS A 13 -3.58 6.87 -0.54
CA LYS A 13 -4.68 6.66 -1.50
C LYS A 13 -4.35 7.17 -2.91
N LYS A 14 -3.75 8.36 -3.02
CA LYS A 14 -3.28 8.89 -4.33
C LYS A 14 -2.20 8.04 -4.99
N LEU A 15 -1.38 7.34 -4.20
CA LEU A 15 -0.35 6.43 -4.71
C LEU A 15 -0.97 5.10 -5.14
N GLU A 16 -1.88 4.56 -4.33
CA GLU A 16 -2.66 3.37 -4.65
C GLU A 16 -3.36 3.53 -6.00
N ASP A 17 -4.16 4.60 -6.18
CA ASP A 17 -4.88 4.87 -7.43
C ASP A 17 -3.94 4.95 -8.64
N ARG A 18 -2.77 5.58 -8.49
CA ARG A 18 -1.77 5.72 -9.56
C ARG A 18 -1.13 4.41 -9.94
N LEU A 19 -0.87 3.55 -8.96
CA LEU A 19 -0.24 2.25 -9.18
C LEU A 19 -1.25 1.25 -9.76
N ILE A 20 -2.50 1.27 -9.29
CA ILE A 20 -3.61 0.50 -9.88
C ILE A 20 -3.83 0.90 -11.34
N LYS A 21 -3.85 2.21 -11.65
CA LYS A 21 -3.96 2.70 -13.04
C LYS A 21 -2.82 2.24 -13.96
N LYS A 22 -1.66 1.87 -13.39
CA LYS A 22 -0.53 1.29 -14.12
C LYS A 22 -0.63 -0.23 -14.26
N GLY A 23 -1.73 -0.85 -13.82
CA GLY A 23 -1.95 -2.29 -13.87
C GLY A 23 -1.21 -3.07 -12.78
N LEU A 24 -0.75 -2.40 -11.72
CA LEU A 24 -0.05 -3.06 -10.61
C LEU A 24 -1.03 -3.53 -9.55
N VAL A 25 -0.73 -4.68 -8.94
CA VAL A 25 -1.47 -5.18 -7.77
C VAL A 25 -0.91 -4.50 -6.52
N VAL A 26 -1.71 -3.63 -5.92
CA VAL A 26 -1.34 -2.83 -4.76
C VAL A 26 -2.15 -3.28 -3.55
N ALA A 27 -1.51 -3.34 -2.39
CA ALA A 27 -2.21 -3.51 -1.12
C ALA A 27 -1.93 -2.30 -0.23
N LEU A 28 -2.98 -1.73 0.35
CA LEU A 28 -2.91 -0.65 1.32
C LEU A 28 -3.18 -1.23 2.72
N CYS A 29 -2.27 -1.00 3.66
CA CYS A 29 -2.40 -1.46 5.04
C CYS A 29 -2.23 -0.29 6.01
N GLU A 30 -3.05 -0.29 7.06
CA GLU A 30 -2.92 0.61 8.20
C GLU A 30 -2.37 -0.23 9.36
N GLY A 31 -1.14 0.05 9.84
CA GLY A 31 -0.50 -0.72 10.92
C GLY A 31 0.28 -1.98 10.51
N GLU A 32 0.51 -2.91 11.45
CA GLU A 32 1.22 -4.19 11.26
C GLU A 32 0.27 -5.32 10.85
N GLU A 33 -0.57 -5.09 9.85
CA GLU A 33 -1.36 -6.18 9.30
C GLU A 33 -0.49 -7.07 8.42
N ASN A 34 -0.51 -8.38 8.71
CA ASN A 34 0.21 -9.41 7.97
C ASN A 34 -0.79 -10.33 7.25
N SER A 35 -1.63 -9.74 6.39
CA SER A 35 -2.63 -10.48 5.61
C SER A 35 -1.96 -11.32 4.50
N PRO A 36 -2.43 -12.55 4.21
CA PRO A 36 -1.98 -13.35 3.07
C PRO A 36 -2.13 -12.63 1.73
N LEU A 37 -3.05 -11.66 1.63
CA LEU A 37 -3.26 -10.82 0.46
C LEU A 37 -2.06 -9.91 0.17
N LEU A 38 -1.32 -9.49 1.19
CA LEU A 38 -0.10 -8.69 1.03
C LEU A 38 0.97 -9.48 0.28
N LYS A 39 1.04 -10.79 0.49
CA LYS A 39 2.00 -11.67 -0.19
C LYS A 39 1.75 -11.77 -1.69
N LYS A 40 0.54 -11.44 -2.16
CA LYS A 40 0.18 -11.41 -3.59
C LYS A 40 0.35 -10.03 -4.21
N ALA A 41 0.48 -8.98 -3.40
CA ALA A 41 0.67 -7.63 -3.90
C ALA A 41 2.07 -7.48 -4.50
N GLN A 42 2.18 -6.69 -5.56
CA GLN A 42 3.48 -6.27 -6.10
C GLN A 42 4.03 -5.10 -5.27
N VAL A 43 3.13 -4.20 -4.84
CA VAL A 43 3.44 -3.04 -4.01
C VAL A 43 2.56 -3.03 -2.77
N VAL A 44 3.18 -2.85 -1.61
CA VAL A 44 2.49 -2.69 -0.33
C VAL A 44 2.69 -1.25 0.17
N ILE A 45 1.60 -0.54 0.42
CA ILE A 45 1.60 0.81 0.99
C ILE A 45 1.16 0.71 2.44
N GLN A 46 2.08 0.98 3.37
CA GLN A 46 1.82 0.95 4.79
C GLN A 46 1.63 2.39 5.30
N VAL A 47 0.46 2.68 5.86
CA VAL A 47 0.19 3.96 6.53
C VAL A 47 0.61 3.82 7.99
N LYS A 48 1.67 4.54 8.39
CA LYS A 48 2.00 4.74 9.81
C LYS A 48 1.25 5.97 10.28
N ASN A 49 0.14 5.78 10.99
CA ASN A 49 -0.36 6.84 11.87
C ASN A 49 0.70 7.07 12.94
N ALA A 50 1.25 8.28 12.97
CA ALA A 50 2.05 8.78 14.08
C ALA A 50 1.12 9.31 15.17
#